data_AF-X1LQQ4-F1
#
_entry.id   AF-X1LQQ4-F1
#
_cell.length_a   1.000
_cell.length_b   1.000
_cell.length_c   1.000
_cell.angle_alpha   90.00
_cell.angle_beta   90.00
_cell.angle_gamma   90.00
#
_symmetry.space_group_name_H-M   'P 1'
#
loop_
_entity.id
_entity.type
_entity.pdbx_description
1 polymer ?
#
loop_
_entity_poly.entity_id
_entity_poly.type
_entity_poly.pdbx_seq_one_letter_code
_entity_poly.pdbx_strand_id
1 'polypeptide(L)'
;SNPTQIKLFPEPDALPYQRIASDTSTELERLQVLSALANSGPAISAPLIVASAPALMQKITPYSDFTSTGHTIKLGMDVEPFKLLSRWEAMGYIMENIVEVPGTISHRGGIIDIYPATSNLPARLEFFGNTIDSIRLFDPANQRSLRAVSSIA
;
A
#
# COMPACT_ATOMS: atom_id res chain seq x y z
N SER A 1 11.12 7.05 -25.15
CA SER A 1 9.72 6.66 -24.89
C SER A 1 9.67 6.02 -23.53
N ASN A 2 8.86 6.51 -22.59
CA ASN A 2 8.70 5.83 -21.30
C ASN A 2 8.06 4.46 -21.59
N PRO A 3 8.65 3.31 -21.23
CA PRO A 3 8.04 2.02 -21.50
C PRO A 3 6.68 1.96 -20.81
N THR A 4 5.63 1.63 -21.54
CA THR A 4 4.30 1.42 -20.96
C THR A 4 4.40 0.32 -19.91
N GLN A 5 4.13 0.65 -18.65
CA GLN A 5 4.11 -0.35 -17.58
C GLN A 5 2.93 -1.29 -17.81
N ILE A 6 3.20 -2.59 -17.96
CA ILE A 6 2.16 -3.62 -18.15
C ILE A 6 1.97 -4.33 -16.81
N LYS A 7 0.72 -4.46 -16.35
CA LYS A 7 0.37 -5.20 -15.12
C LYS A 7 -0.77 -6.19 -15.39
N LEU A 8 -0.70 -7.35 -14.75
CA LEU A 8 -1.80 -8.31 -14.71
C LEU A 8 -2.73 -7.94 -13.55
N PHE A 9 -4.04 -7.96 -13.77
CA PHE A 9 -5.02 -7.91 -12.69
C PHE A 9 -5.55 -9.32 -12.46
N PRO A 10 -5.03 -10.04 -11.43
CA PRO A 10 -5.28 -11.46 -11.30
C PRO A 10 -6.74 -11.74 -10.94
N GLU A 11 -7.21 -12.91 -11.35
CA GLU A 11 -8.50 -13.43 -10.89
C GLU A 11 -8.45 -13.66 -9.37
N PRO A 12 -9.54 -13.40 -8.63
CA PRO A 12 -9.59 -13.75 -7.22
C PRO A 12 -9.59 -15.28 -7.06
N ASP A 13 -8.91 -15.78 -6.04
CA ASP A 13 -8.82 -17.24 -5.80
C ASP A 13 -10.16 -17.89 -5.49
N ALA A 14 -11.16 -17.09 -5.14
CA ALA A 14 -12.53 -17.51 -4.89
C ALA A 14 -13.50 -16.93 -5.90
N LEU A 15 -14.28 -17.81 -6.55
CA LEU A 15 -15.52 -17.40 -7.21
C LEU A 15 -16.49 -16.81 -6.17
N PRO A 16 -17.44 -15.95 -6.58
CA PRO A 16 -18.51 -15.51 -5.69
C PRO A 16 -19.15 -16.73 -4.99
N TYR A 17 -19.29 -16.66 -3.67
CA TYR A 17 -19.86 -17.72 -2.81
C TYR A 17 -18.99 -18.97 -2.54
N GLN A 18 -17.73 -19.01 -2.98
CA GLN A 18 -16.74 -20.01 -2.52
C GLN A 18 -15.96 -19.46 -1.32
N ARG A 19 -15.95 -20.19 -0.20
CA ARG A 19 -15.05 -19.92 0.93
C ARG A 19 -13.75 -20.69 0.73
N ILE A 20 -12.91 -20.20 -0.15
CA ILE A 20 -11.48 -20.54 -0.17
C ILE A 20 -10.78 -19.38 0.52
N ALA A 21 -9.77 -19.65 1.37
CA ALA A 21 -8.93 -18.58 1.89
C ALA A 21 -8.31 -17.85 0.69
N SER A 22 -8.52 -16.54 0.57
CA SER A 22 -7.84 -15.77 -0.46
C SER A 22 -6.34 -15.93 -0.27
N ASP A 23 -5.63 -16.18 -1.37
CA ASP A 23 -4.19 -16.08 -1.37
C ASP A 23 -3.87 -14.60 -1.16
N THR A 24 -3.24 -14.29 -0.03
CA THR A 24 -2.87 -12.91 0.32
C THR A 24 -2.03 -12.29 -0.80
N SER A 25 -1.29 -13.10 -1.57
CA SER A 25 -0.52 -12.63 -2.73
C SER A 25 -1.41 -12.12 -3.88
N THR A 26 -2.49 -12.83 -4.22
CA THR A 26 -3.48 -12.39 -5.22
C THR A 26 -4.14 -11.07 -4.81
N GLU A 27 -4.51 -10.92 -3.53
CA GLU A 27 -5.08 -9.67 -3.03
C GLU A 27 -4.08 -8.49 -3.09
N LEU A 28 -2.82 -8.72 -2.74
CA LEU A 28 -1.77 -7.71 -2.84
C LEU A 28 -1.56 -7.28 -4.30
N GLU A 29 -1.46 -8.23 -5.24
CA GLU A 29 -1.29 -7.92 -6.66
C GLU A 29 -2.45 -7.06 -7.19
N ARG A 30 -3.69 -7.39 -6.77
CA ARG A 30 -4.87 -6.58 -7.11
C ARG A 30 -4.77 -5.18 -6.51
N LEU A 31 -4.40 -5.05 -5.24
CA LEU A 31 -4.20 -3.75 -4.58
C LEU A 31 -3.10 -2.93 -5.25
N GLN A 32 -2.01 -3.55 -5.69
CA GLN A 32 -0.92 -2.87 -6.41
C GLN A 32 -1.38 -2.35 -7.78
N VAL A 33 -2.24 -3.08 -8.48
CA VAL A 33 -2.85 -2.60 -9.74
C VAL A 33 -3.76 -1.41 -9.49
N LEU A 34 -4.67 -1.53 -8.50
CA LEU A 34 -5.60 -0.46 -8.15
C LEU A 34 -4.89 0.79 -7.64
N SER A 35 -3.84 0.62 -6.85
CA SER A 35 -2.91 1.67 -6.41
C SER A 35 -2.26 2.37 -7.60
N ALA A 36 -1.67 1.62 -8.53
CA ALA A 36 -1.01 2.19 -9.70
C ALA A 36 -1.99 2.97 -10.59
N LEU A 37 -3.23 2.49 -10.72
CA LEU A 37 -4.30 3.22 -11.40
C LEU A 37 -4.69 4.49 -10.64
N ALA A 38 -4.88 4.40 -9.32
CA ALA A 38 -5.29 5.53 -8.47
C ALA A 38 -4.26 6.66 -8.41
N ASN A 39 -2.98 6.31 -8.51
CA ASN A 39 -1.84 7.25 -8.49
C ASN A 39 -1.43 7.74 -9.88
N SER A 40 -2.04 7.23 -10.95
CA SER A 40 -1.80 7.69 -12.31
C SER A 40 -2.43 9.06 -12.58
N GLY A 41 -1.82 9.85 -13.47
CA GLY A 41 -2.27 11.20 -13.77
C GLY A 41 -1.43 11.88 -14.85
N PRO A 42 -1.55 13.20 -15.05
CA PRO A 42 -0.85 13.91 -16.12
C PRO A 42 0.68 13.77 -16.08
N ALA A 43 1.25 13.58 -14.89
CA ALA A 43 2.69 13.40 -14.68
C ALA A 43 3.16 11.94 -14.64
N ILE A 44 2.24 10.98 -14.41
CA ILE A 44 2.54 9.55 -14.26
C ILE A 44 1.56 8.77 -15.14
N SER A 45 2.04 8.25 -16.27
CA SER A 45 1.20 7.48 -17.20
C SER A 45 0.57 6.28 -16.52
N ALA A 46 -0.73 6.08 -16.77
CA ALA A 46 -1.44 4.89 -16.30
C ALA A 46 -0.82 3.60 -16.89
N PRO A 47 -0.75 2.52 -16.12
CA PRO A 47 -0.31 1.23 -16.64
C PRO A 47 -1.32 0.63 -17.62
N LEU A 48 -0.84 -0.16 -18.58
CA LEU A 48 -1.68 -1.07 -19.36
C LEU A 48 -2.05 -2.27 -18.48
N ILE A 49 -3.34 -2.46 -18.23
CA ILE A 49 -3.85 -3.57 -17.42
C ILE A 49 -4.35 -4.69 -18.31
N VAL A 50 -3.88 -5.90 -18.05
CA VAL A 50 -4.39 -7.14 -18.66
C VAL A 50 -5.21 -7.88 -17.60
N ALA A 51 -6.48 -8.12 -17.89
CA ALA A 51 -7.42 -8.78 -16.98
C ALA A 51 -8.30 -9.74 -17.78
N SER A 52 -8.69 -10.85 -17.16
CA SER A 52 -9.74 -11.71 -17.70
C SER A 52 -11.12 -11.11 -17.46
N ALA A 53 -12.14 -11.60 -18.17
CA ALA A 53 -13.52 -11.17 -17.94
C ALA A 53 -13.99 -11.42 -16.49
N PRO A 54 -13.72 -12.59 -15.85
CA PRO A 54 -14.01 -12.80 -14.44
C PRO A 54 -13.35 -11.78 -13.49
N ALA A 55 -12.07 -11.45 -13.71
CA ALA A 55 -11.35 -10.49 -12.88
C ALA A 55 -11.99 -9.08 -12.93
N LEU A 56 -12.51 -8.67 -14.09
CA LEU A 56 -13.21 -7.40 -14.29
C LEU A 56 -14.63 -7.37 -13.70
N MET A 57 -15.30 -8.52 -13.64
CA MET A 57 -16.67 -8.61 -13.14
C MET A 57 -16.77 -8.54 -11.61
N GLN A 58 -15.65 -8.77 -10.89
CA GLN A 58 -15.64 -8.66 -9.44
C GLN A 58 -15.84 -7.21 -9.01
N LYS A 59 -16.81 -6.97 -8.13
CA LYS A 59 -16.96 -5.66 -7.48
C LYS A 59 -15.78 -5.42 -6.54
N ILE A 60 -15.21 -4.23 -6.64
CA ILE A 60 -14.17 -3.72 -5.76
C ILE A 60 -14.69 -2.54 -4.95
N THR A 61 -13.93 -2.14 -3.93
CA THR A 61 -14.17 -0.91 -3.17
C THR A 61 -14.25 0.29 -4.13
N PRO A 62 -15.26 1.17 -3.99
CA PRO A 62 -15.34 2.40 -4.79
C PRO A 62 -14.07 3.22 -4.70
N TYR A 63 -13.69 3.91 -5.78
CA TYR A 63 -12.49 4.75 -5.81
C TYR A 63 -12.49 5.85 -4.73
N SER A 64 -13.65 6.46 -4.47
CA SER A 64 -13.83 7.45 -3.40
C SER A 64 -13.49 6.87 -2.04
N ASP A 65 -13.87 5.62 -1.80
CA ASP A 65 -13.67 4.95 -0.53
C ASP A 65 -12.20 4.52 -0.44
N PHE A 66 -11.66 3.93 -1.51
CA PHE A 66 -10.24 3.57 -1.61
C PHE A 66 -9.30 4.75 -1.32
N THR A 67 -9.69 5.96 -1.73
CA THR A 67 -8.91 7.18 -1.50
C THR A 67 -9.25 7.92 -0.19
N SER A 68 -10.44 7.71 0.38
CA SER A 68 -10.88 8.38 1.62
C SER A 68 -10.72 7.52 2.89
N THR A 69 -10.52 6.21 2.78
CA THR A 69 -10.22 5.31 3.91
C THR A 69 -8.79 5.43 4.44
N GLY A 70 -7.99 6.36 3.92
CA GLY A 70 -6.62 6.58 4.34
C GLY A 70 -6.52 6.80 5.85
N HIS A 71 -5.90 5.84 6.55
CA HIS A 71 -5.60 5.97 7.97
C HIS A 71 -4.44 6.97 8.11
N THR A 72 -4.77 8.26 8.22
CA THR A 72 -3.72 9.30 8.30
C THR A 72 -2.93 9.18 9.59
N ILE A 73 -1.63 8.95 9.43
CA ILE A 73 -0.64 8.95 10.49
C ILE A 73 -0.01 10.33 10.55
N LYS A 74 0.09 10.91 11.76
CA LYS A 74 0.64 12.25 11.97
C LYS A 74 1.83 12.22 12.93
N LEU A 75 2.75 13.15 12.73
CA LEU A 75 3.85 13.41 13.66
C LEU A 75 3.29 13.74 15.05
N GLY A 76 3.88 13.17 16.10
CA GLY A 76 3.46 13.35 17.49
C GLY A 76 2.22 12.56 17.90
N MET A 77 1.68 11.71 17.03
CA MET A 77 0.54 10.85 17.37
C MET A 77 0.98 9.73 18.33
N ASP A 78 0.20 9.51 19.39
CA ASP A 78 0.37 8.35 20.28
C ASP A 78 -0.40 7.15 19.72
N VAL A 79 0.34 6.16 19.24
CA VAL A 79 -0.17 4.89 18.73
C VAL A 79 0.82 3.76 19.03
N GLU A 80 0.29 2.65 19.55
CA GLU A 80 1.12 1.48 19.83
C GLU A 80 1.55 0.81 18.51
N PRO A 81 2.86 0.63 18.25
CA PRO A 81 3.37 0.14 16.96
C PRO A 81 2.75 -1.19 16.53
N PHE A 82 2.63 -2.15 17.45
CA PHE A 82 2.06 -3.47 17.14
C PHE A 82 0.57 -3.42 16.82
N LYS A 83 -0.21 -2.55 17.49
CA LYS A 83 -1.62 -2.35 17.14
C LYS A 83 -1.78 -1.70 15.77
N LEU A 84 -0.86 -0.80 15.42
CA LEU A 84 -0.86 -0.16 14.10
C LEU A 84 -0.56 -1.18 12.99
N LEU A 85 0.44 -2.04 13.20
CA LEU A 85 0.76 -3.15 12.28
C LEU A 85 -0.44 -4.09 12.11
N SER A 86 -1.04 -4.59 13.20
CA SER A 86 -2.20 -5.47 13.12
C SER A 86 -3.40 -4.82 12.43
N ARG A 87 -3.58 -3.51 12.61
CA ARG A 87 -4.62 -2.77 11.89
C ARG A 87 -4.34 -2.73 10.39
N TRP A 88 -3.10 -2.52 9.97
CA TRP A 88 -2.73 -2.52 8.56
C TRP A 88 -2.79 -3.91 7.93
N GLU A 89 -2.36 -4.95 8.65
CA GLU A 89 -2.57 -6.34 8.21
C GLU A 89 -4.06 -6.64 8.01
N ALA A 90 -4.93 -6.18 8.93
CA ALA A 90 -6.38 -6.31 8.79
C ALA A 90 -6.97 -5.46 7.63
N MET A 91 -6.23 -4.46 7.15
CA MET A 91 -6.55 -3.70 5.94
C MET A 91 -5.97 -4.35 4.66
N GLY A 92 -5.26 -5.46 4.78
CA GLY A 92 -4.66 -6.19 3.66
C GLY A 92 -3.23 -5.80 3.32
N TYR A 93 -2.52 -5.06 4.19
CA TYR A 93 -1.09 -4.83 4.00
C TYR A 93 -0.29 -6.11 4.27
N ILE A 94 0.74 -6.34 3.47
CA ILE A 94 1.64 -7.49 3.64
C ILE A 94 2.90 -7.09 4.37
N MET A 95 3.26 -7.87 5.38
CA MET A 95 4.52 -7.73 6.10
C MET A 95 5.68 -8.28 5.27
N GLU A 96 6.66 -7.43 5.01
CA GLU A 96 7.87 -7.73 4.24
C GLU A 96 9.13 -7.38 5.02
N ASN A 97 10.28 -7.91 4.58
CA ASN A 97 11.57 -7.52 5.15
C ASN A 97 11.98 -6.11 4.73
N ILE A 98 11.66 -5.71 3.49
CA ILE A 98 11.99 -4.42 2.91
C ILE A 98 10.76 -3.92 2.14
N VAL A 99 10.43 -2.64 2.31
CA VAL A 99 9.29 -2.00 1.65
C VAL A 99 9.75 -1.42 0.32
N GLU A 100 9.31 -2.03 -0.77
CA GLU A 100 9.65 -1.62 -2.15
C GLU A 100 8.40 -1.32 -3.00
N VAL A 101 7.25 -1.93 -2.67
CA VAL A 101 6.02 -1.85 -3.47
C VAL A 101 4.82 -1.41 -2.63
N PRO A 102 3.84 -0.70 -3.23
CA PRO A 102 2.62 -0.29 -2.52
C PRO A 102 1.88 -1.46 -1.88
N GLY A 103 1.27 -1.23 -0.72
CA GLY A 103 0.54 -2.25 0.05
C GLY A 103 1.44 -3.10 0.94
N THR A 104 2.71 -2.75 1.10
CA THR A 104 3.64 -3.45 2.00
C THR A 104 4.03 -2.62 3.22
N ILE A 105 4.35 -3.32 4.30
CA ILE A 105 4.86 -2.77 5.56
C ILE A 105 6.07 -3.57 6.02
N SER A 106 6.97 -2.96 6.78
CA SER A 106 8.03 -3.67 7.50
C SER A 106 8.21 -3.11 8.89
N HIS A 107 8.76 -3.90 9.80
CA HIS A 107 8.99 -3.47 11.17
C HIS A 107 10.39 -3.90 11.65
N ARG A 108 11.13 -2.95 12.22
CA ARG A 108 12.44 -3.20 12.83
C ARG A 108 12.68 -2.29 14.03
N GLY A 109 12.68 -2.87 15.23
CA GLY A 109 12.89 -2.10 16.47
C GLY A 109 11.85 -1.00 16.63
N GLY A 110 12.27 0.26 16.74
CA GLY A 110 11.37 1.41 16.82
C GLY A 110 10.96 1.99 15.47
N ILE A 111 11.10 1.25 14.37
CA ILE A 111 10.85 1.76 13.02
C ILE A 111 9.80 0.89 12.33
N ILE A 112 8.80 1.54 11.72
CA ILE A 112 7.89 0.92 10.78
C ILE A 112 8.02 1.62 9.44
N ASP A 113 8.30 0.86 8.37
CA ASP A 113 8.16 1.37 7.01
C ASP A 113 6.79 0.98 6.47
N ILE A 114 6.15 1.88 5.73
CA ILE A 114 4.88 1.64 5.05
C ILE A 114 4.94 2.21 3.65
N TYR A 115 4.42 1.48 2.66
CA TYR A 115 4.12 2.02 1.35
C TYR A 115 2.61 2.08 1.16
N PRO A 116 1.98 3.24 1.45
CA PRO A 116 0.54 3.36 1.31
C PRO A 116 0.09 3.11 -0.13
N ALA A 117 -1.00 2.38 -0.31
CA ALA A 117 -1.55 2.09 -1.63
C ALA A 117 -1.93 3.36 -2.41
N THR A 118 -2.22 4.47 -1.73
CA THR A 118 -2.63 5.75 -2.35
C THR A 118 -1.50 6.78 -2.38
N SER A 119 -0.28 6.40 -2.02
CA SER A 119 0.87 7.31 -2.01
C SER A 119 1.87 6.94 -3.11
N ASN A 120 2.60 7.94 -3.60
CA ASN A 120 3.65 7.75 -4.62
C ASN A 120 4.99 7.27 -4.05
N LEU A 121 5.19 7.40 -2.74
CA LEU A 121 6.43 7.06 -2.06
C LEU A 121 6.11 6.39 -0.72
N PRO A 122 6.95 5.44 -0.28
CA PRO A 122 6.86 4.90 1.06
C PRO A 122 7.33 5.91 2.10
N ALA A 123 6.90 5.69 3.34
CA ALA A 123 7.25 6.48 4.50
C ALA A 123 7.86 5.58 5.59
N ARG A 124 8.91 6.08 6.23
CA ARG A 124 9.51 5.55 7.43
C ARG A 124 8.95 6.28 8.64
N LEU A 125 8.35 5.54 9.55
CA LEU A 125 7.86 6.00 10.84
C LEU A 125 8.86 5.61 11.91
N GLU A 126 9.42 6.58 12.61
CA GLU A 126 10.29 6.34 13.75
C GLU A 126 9.52 6.64 15.03
N PHE A 127 9.54 5.69 15.97
CA PHE A 127 8.81 5.72 17.22
C PHE A 127 9.74 5.98 18.40
N PHE A 128 9.26 6.79 19.33
CA PHE A 128 9.79 6.89 20.68
C PHE A 128 8.75 6.37 21.67
N GLY A 129 8.90 5.11 22.09
CA GLY A 129 7.84 4.40 22.80
C GLY A 129 6.62 4.20 21.89
N ASN A 130 5.50 4.80 22.27
CA ASN A 130 4.26 4.78 21.47
C ASN A 130 4.01 6.09 20.71
N THR A 131 4.95 7.03 20.72
CA THR A 131 4.78 8.32 20.04
C THR A 131 5.54 8.31 18.71
N ILE A 132 4.92 8.83 17.65
CA ILE A 132 5.61 9.03 16.37
C ILE A 132 6.53 10.24 16.46
N ASP A 133 7.84 9.97 16.49
CA ASP A 133 8.89 10.98 16.62
C ASP A 133 9.32 11.56 15.26
N SER A 134 9.28 10.76 14.19
CA SER A 134 9.49 11.29 12.84
C SER A 134 8.80 10.49 11.73
N ILE A 135 8.48 11.19 10.64
CA ILE A 135 7.96 10.59 9.40
C ILE A 135 8.84 11.08 8.24
N ARG A 136 9.47 10.14 7.53
CA ARG A 136 10.36 10.45 6.40
C ARG A 136 9.96 9.66 5.17
N LEU A 137 9.72 10.34 4.06
CA LEU A 137 9.60 9.67 2.76
C LEU A 137 10.97 9.15 2.34
N PHE A 138 11.01 7.99 1.68
CA PHE A 138 12.23 7.40 1.16
C PHE A 138 12.05 6.85 -0.26
N ASP A 139 13.15 6.67 -0.98
CA ASP A 139 13.15 6.05 -2.30
C ASP A 139 13.11 4.52 -2.16
N PRO A 140 12.06 3.83 -2.66
CA PRO A 140 11.91 2.39 -2.49
C PRO A 140 13.03 1.58 -3.16
N ALA A 141 13.67 2.09 -4.22
CA ALA A 141 14.68 1.34 -4.97
C ALA A 141 16.05 1.30 -4.27
N ASN A 142 16.37 2.31 -3.45
CA ASN A 142 17.67 2.41 -2.79
C ASN A 142 17.57 2.62 -1.27
N GLN A 143 16.35 2.69 -0.73
CA GLN A 143 16.05 2.80 0.70
C GLN A 143 16.61 4.08 1.38
N ARG A 144 16.95 5.10 0.59
CA ARG A 144 17.48 6.38 1.09
C ARG A 144 16.36 7.35 1.40
N SER A 145 16.45 8.00 2.57
CA SER A 145 15.54 9.08 2.97
C SER A 145 15.60 10.24 1.96
N LEU A 146 14.43 10.80 1.68
CA LEU A 146 14.24 11.92 0.76
C LEU A 146 13.90 13.20 1.53
N ARG A 147 12.73 13.24 2.19
CA ARG A 147 12.27 14.41 2.94
C ARG A 147 11.38 14.02 4.12
N ALA A 148 11.40 14.83 5.17
CA ALA A 148 10.48 14.71 6.28
C ALA A 148 9.09 15.26 5.90
N VAL A 149 8.04 14.69 6.50
CA VAL A 149 6.65 15.14 6.35
C VAL A 149 5.97 15.15 7.72
N SER A 150 4.89 15.93 7.85
CA SER A 150 4.10 15.98 9.09
C SER A 150 3.04 14.87 9.16
N SER A 151 2.72 14.23 8.03
CA SER A 151 1.74 13.14 7.97
C SER A 151 1.89 12.28 6.73
N ILE A 152 1.34 11.07 6.77
CA ILE A 152 1.18 10.15 5.64
C ILE A 152 -0.20 9.49 5.72
N ALA A 153 -0.84 9.19 4.57
CA ALA A 153 -2.17 8.59 4.48
C ALA A 153 -2.18 7.40 3.52
#